data_AF-A0A952HKE4-F1
#
_entry.id   AF-A0A952HKE4-F1
#
_cell.length_a   1.000
_cell.length_b   1.000
_cell.length_c   1.000
_cell.angle_alpha   90.00
_cell.angle_beta   90.00
_cell.angle_gamma   90.00
#
_symmetry.space_group_name_H-M   'P 1'
#
loop_
_entity.id
_entity.type
_entity.pdbx_description
1 polymer ?
#
loop_
_entity_poly.entity_id
_entity_poly.type
_entity_poly.pdbx_seq_one_letter_code
_entity_poly.pdbx_strand_id
1 'polypeptide(L)'
;IGQDWTGGPTTLRNALVWDPARIVPGVGDAHILGVEAPLWTETVATIEEVEEMVFPRLAAIAEIGWSPAPADTEPVEAARDIDEFAERVARLAEHWDAAGTRYRHVPEVCWPQPVG
;
A
#
# COMPACT_ATOMS: atom_id res chain seq x y z
N ILE A 1 4.57 -2.35 17.32
CA ILE A 1 4.14 -1.03 16.81
C ILE A 1 2.87 -1.22 15.96
N GLY A 2 1.96 -0.25 15.97
CA GLY A 2 0.66 -0.31 15.28
C GLY A 2 -0.54 -0.51 16.21
N GLN A 3 -1.72 -0.60 15.60
CA GLN A 3 -3.02 -0.77 16.26
C GLN A 3 -3.88 -1.78 15.47
N ASP A 4 -4.90 -2.34 16.11
CA ASP A 4 -5.81 -3.35 15.53
C ASP A 4 -7.30 -3.01 15.68
N TRP A 5 -7.62 -1.79 16.13
CA TRP A 5 -9.00 -1.34 16.42
C TRP A 5 -9.95 -1.42 15.22
N THR A 6 -9.44 -1.48 13.99
CA THR A 6 -10.20 -1.62 12.73
C THR A 6 -10.61 -3.07 12.42
N GLY A 7 -10.56 -3.98 13.39
CA GLY A 7 -10.88 -5.40 13.17
C GLY A 7 -9.67 -6.24 12.73
N GLY A 8 -8.45 -5.82 13.11
CA GLY A 8 -7.21 -6.54 12.85
C GLY A 8 -6.21 -5.81 11.96
N PRO A 9 -5.03 -6.40 11.72
CA PRO A 9 -3.99 -5.81 10.87
C PRO A 9 -4.44 -5.63 9.42
N THR A 10 -4.06 -4.51 8.81
CA THR A 10 -4.25 -4.27 7.38
C THR A 10 -3.07 -4.83 6.58
N THR A 11 -3.34 -5.85 5.78
CA THR A 11 -2.36 -6.51 4.88
C THR A 11 -1.99 -5.63 3.68
N LEU A 12 -0.99 -6.04 2.89
CA LEU A 12 -0.65 -5.32 1.65
C LEU A 12 -1.79 -5.43 0.62
N ARG A 13 -2.41 -6.61 0.51
CA ARG A 13 -3.59 -6.81 -0.32
C ARG A 13 -4.74 -5.86 0.07
N ASN A 14 -5.05 -5.74 1.36
CA ASN A 14 -6.11 -4.83 1.82
C ASN A 14 -5.83 -3.36 1.45
N ALA A 15 -4.55 -2.96 1.44
CA ALA A 15 -4.15 -1.60 1.10
C ALA A 15 -4.25 -1.31 -0.42
N LEU A 16 -4.06 -2.31 -1.28
CA LEU A 16 -4.05 -2.17 -2.74
C LEU A 16 -5.42 -2.41 -3.39
N VAL A 17 -6.15 -3.42 -2.93
CA VAL A 17 -7.27 -4.00 -3.66
C VAL A 17 -8.59 -3.36 -3.23
N TRP A 18 -8.76 -2.10 -3.63
CA TRP A 18 -10.01 -1.35 -3.52
C TRP A 18 -10.02 -0.18 -4.51
N ASP A 19 -11.19 0.41 -4.71
CA ASP A 19 -11.40 1.56 -5.60
C ASP A 19 -12.12 2.68 -4.83
N PRO A 20 -11.53 3.89 -4.72
CA PRO A 20 -12.15 5.02 -4.06
C PRO A 20 -13.57 5.34 -4.53
N ALA A 21 -13.87 5.15 -5.81
CA ALA A 21 -15.18 5.43 -6.39
C ALA A 21 -16.25 4.38 -6.05
N ARG A 22 -15.86 3.23 -5.48
CA ARG A 22 -16.78 2.09 -5.21
C ARG A 22 -17.05 1.83 -3.74
N ILE A 23 -16.37 2.53 -2.83
CA ILE A 23 -16.50 2.30 -1.39
C ILE A 23 -17.59 3.15 -0.71
N VAL A 24 -17.98 4.27 -1.33
CA VAL A 24 -19.03 5.17 -0.79
C VAL A 24 -20.20 5.26 -1.77
N PRO A 25 -21.39 4.71 -1.43
CA PRO A 25 -22.55 4.76 -2.31
C PRO A 25 -22.94 6.19 -2.70
N GLY A 26 -23.11 6.43 -4.00
CA GLY A 26 -23.51 7.74 -4.53
C GLY A 26 -22.36 8.73 -4.74
N VAL A 27 -21.12 8.36 -4.45
CA VAL A 27 -19.92 9.19 -4.66
C VAL A 27 -19.07 8.57 -5.77
N GLY A 28 -19.26 9.03 -7.01
CA GLY A 28 -18.40 8.65 -8.14
C GLY A 28 -17.14 9.51 -8.27
N ASP A 29 -16.25 9.17 -9.20
CA ASP A 29 -14.91 9.77 -9.39
C ASP A 29 -14.89 11.29 -9.41
N ALA A 30 -15.88 11.93 -10.05
CA ALA A 30 -15.95 13.39 -10.16
C ALA A 30 -16.09 14.11 -8.80
N HIS A 31 -16.44 13.39 -7.74
CA HIS A 31 -16.58 13.91 -6.39
C HIS A 31 -15.36 13.61 -5.50
N ILE A 32 -14.36 12.90 -6.02
CA ILE A 32 -13.18 12.45 -5.29
C ILE A 32 -11.99 13.28 -5.72
N LEU A 33 -11.39 14.00 -4.77
CA LEU A 33 -10.16 14.76 -5.04
C LEU A 33 -8.93 13.86 -5.12
N GLY A 34 -8.89 12.80 -4.32
CA GLY A 34 -7.77 11.86 -4.23
C GLY A 34 -7.84 10.96 -3.01
N VAL A 35 -6.71 10.36 -2.66
CA VAL A 35 -6.53 9.46 -1.52
C VAL A 35 -5.48 9.99 -0.55
N GLU A 36 -5.57 9.58 0.72
CA GLU A 36 -4.59 9.89 1.76
C GLU A 36 -4.18 8.62 2.50
N ALA A 37 -2.91 8.54 2.91
CA ALA A 37 -2.36 7.46 3.74
C ALA A 37 -1.95 8.02 5.13
N PRO A 38 -2.89 8.14 6.08
CA PRO A 38 -2.56 8.69 7.40
C PRO A 38 -1.67 7.75 8.21
N LEU A 39 -0.65 8.30 8.86
CA LEU A 39 0.16 7.62 9.87
C LEU A 39 -0.09 8.23 11.24
N TRP A 40 -0.68 7.44 12.12
CA TRP A 40 -0.86 7.79 13.52
C TRP A 40 0.35 7.32 14.35
N THR A 41 0.76 8.14 15.31
CA THR A 41 2.06 7.97 16.00
C THR A 41 1.92 7.59 17.48
N GLU A 42 0.78 7.11 17.95
CA GLU A 42 0.59 6.72 19.36
C GLU A 42 1.53 5.60 19.80
N THR A 43 1.98 4.77 18.84
CA THR A 43 2.89 3.63 19.07
C THR A 43 4.16 3.68 18.21
N VAL A 44 4.42 4.84 17.60
CA VAL A 44 5.54 5.05 16.65
C VAL A 44 6.32 6.27 17.13
N ALA A 45 7.57 6.06 17.52
CA ALA A 45 8.42 7.04 18.18
C ALA A 45 9.69 7.39 17.37
N THR A 46 10.11 6.54 16.42
CA THR A 46 11.31 6.79 15.60
C THR A 46 11.02 6.78 14.11
N ILE A 47 11.94 7.34 13.32
CA ILE A 47 11.81 7.36 11.85
C ILE A 47 11.86 5.94 11.28
N GLU A 48 12.65 5.05 11.87
CA GLU A 48 12.73 3.64 11.49
C GLU A 48 11.39 2.92 11.69
N GLU A 49 10.66 3.25 12.77
CA GLU A 49 9.33 2.72 13.03
C GLU A 49 8.28 3.32 12.09
N VAL A 50 8.41 4.61 11.73
CA VAL A 50 7.60 5.26 10.69
C VAL A 50 7.76 4.49 9.38
N GLU A 51 8.99 4.31 8.94
CA GLU A 51 9.36 3.60 7.71
C GLU A 51 8.80 2.16 7.68
N GLU A 52 8.97 1.41 8.77
CA GLU A 52 8.42 0.05 8.89
C GLU A 52 6.88 0.01 8.86
N MET A 53 6.21 1.05 9.38
CA MET A 53 4.75 1.13 9.38
C MET A 53 4.16 1.53 8.03
N VAL A 54 4.85 2.42 7.30
CA VAL A 54 4.35 2.95 6.02
C VAL A 54 4.74 2.06 4.84
N PHE A 55 5.97 1.53 4.79
CA PHE A 55 6.42 0.68 3.68
C PHE A 55 6.18 -0.81 3.98
N PRO A 56 5.60 -1.58 3.02
CA PRO A 56 5.38 -1.23 1.61
C PRO A 56 4.01 -0.63 1.27
N ARG A 57 3.07 -0.53 2.22
CA ARG A 57 1.67 -0.15 1.95
C ARG A 57 1.51 1.26 1.38
N LEU A 58 2.43 2.18 1.66
CA LEU A 58 2.44 3.52 1.08
C LEU A 58 2.54 3.47 -0.46
N ALA A 59 3.29 2.51 -1.02
CA ALA A 59 3.34 2.31 -2.46
C ALA A 59 1.98 1.87 -3.04
N ALA A 60 1.21 1.09 -2.28
CA ALA A 60 -0.14 0.66 -2.70
C ALA A 60 -1.11 1.86 -2.73
N ILE A 61 -1.08 2.72 -1.72
CA ILE A 61 -1.93 3.93 -1.72
C ILE A 61 -1.50 4.91 -2.83
N ALA A 62 -0.20 5.05 -3.07
CA ALA A 62 0.31 5.85 -4.19
C ALA A 62 -0.16 5.30 -5.56
N GLU A 63 -0.19 3.98 -5.73
CA GLU A 63 -0.73 3.34 -6.93
C GLU A 63 -2.22 3.64 -7.15
N ILE A 64 -3.01 3.61 -6.08
CA ILE A 64 -4.44 3.97 -6.16
C ILE A 64 -4.62 5.45 -6.53
N GLY A 65 -3.79 6.33 -5.98
CA GLY A 65 -3.87 7.77 -6.25
C GLY A 65 -3.35 8.21 -7.62
N TRP A 66 -2.54 7.39 -8.30
CA TRP A 66 -1.81 7.80 -9.50
C TRP A 66 -2.10 6.95 -10.75
N SER A 67 -2.15 5.63 -10.61
CA SER A 67 -2.33 4.74 -11.75
C SER A 67 -3.80 4.74 -12.22
N PRO A 68 -4.08 4.46 -13.51
CA PRO A 68 -5.45 4.44 -14.03
C PRO A 68 -6.41 3.64 -13.15
N ALA A 69 -7.61 4.18 -12.93
CA ALA A 69 -8.64 3.51 -12.15
C ALA A 69 -9.17 2.27 -12.90
N PRO A 70 -9.66 1.24 -12.17
CA PRO A 70 -10.35 0.10 -12.78
C PRO A 70 -11.55 0.56 -13.61
N ALA A 71 -11.77 -0.05 -14.78
CA ALA A 71 -12.98 0.25 -15.56
C ALA A 71 -14.24 -0.17 -14.79
N ASP A 72 -15.37 0.55 -14.93
CA ASP A 72 -16.61 0.30 -14.18
C ASP A 72 -17.09 -1.16 -14.19
N THR A 73 -16.86 -1.86 -15.29
CA THR A 73 -17.27 -3.26 -15.49
C THR A 73 -16.22 -4.29 -15.08
N GLU A 74 -15.03 -3.85 -14.71
CA GLU A 74 -13.89 -4.70 -14.34
C GLU A 74 -13.85 -4.92 -12.82
N PRO A 75 -13.65 -6.16 -12.34
CA PRO A 75 -13.36 -6.42 -10.92
C PRO A 75 -12.08 -5.70 -10.49
N VAL A 76 -12.09 -5.10 -9.30
CA VAL A 76 -10.93 -4.33 -8.80
C VAL A 76 -9.70 -5.23 -8.67
N GLU A 77 -9.89 -6.49 -8.27
CA GLU A 77 -8.86 -7.50 -8.13
C GLU A 77 -8.15 -7.83 -9.45
N ALA A 78 -8.86 -7.69 -10.58
CA ALA A 78 -8.30 -7.94 -11.91
C ALA A 78 -7.49 -6.72 -12.39
N ALA A 79 -7.96 -5.51 -12.10
CA ALA A 79 -7.25 -4.27 -12.41
C ALA A 79 -6.06 -4.00 -11.47
N ARG A 80 -6.10 -4.55 -10.25
CA ARG A 80 -5.11 -4.40 -9.18
C ARG A 80 -4.61 -5.78 -8.75
N ASP A 81 -3.92 -6.44 -9.67
CA ASP A 81 -3.31 -7.75 -9.41
C ASP A 81 -2.20 -7.61 -8.34
N ILE A 82 -2.37 -8.30 -7.22
CA ILE A 82 -1.42 -8.21 -6.10
C ILE A 82 -0.09 -8.87 -6.43
N ASP A 83 -0.07 -9.91 -7.26
CA ASP A 83 1.14 -10.66 -7.58
C ASP A 83 2.02 -9.80 -8.51
N GLU A 84 1.40 -9.17 -9.52
CA GLU A 84 2.09 -8.19 -10.37
C GLU A 84 2.59 -6.97 -9.57
N PHE A 85 1.75 -6.46 -8.65
CA PHE A 85 2.15 -5.37 -7.77
C PHE A 85 3.32 -5.78 -6.85
N ALA A 86 3.28 -6.98 -6.29
CA ALA A 86 4.32 -7.51 -5.41
C ALA A 86 5.67 -7.63 -6.12
N GLU A 87 5.69 -8.03 -7.40
CA GLU A 87 6.92 -8.03 -8.21
C GLU A 87 7.50 -6.62 -8.42
N ARG A 88 6.65 -5.60 -8.52
CA ARG A 88 7.11 -4.20 -8.60
C ARG A 88 7.59 -3.68 -7.25
N VAL A 89 6.94 -4.07 -6.16
CA VAL A 89 7.39 -3.76 -4.79
C VAL A 89 8.73 -4.41 -4.48
N ALA A 90 8.95 -5.67 -4.90
CA ALA A 90 10.24 -6.34 -4.73
C ALA A 90 11.38 -5.57 -5.40
N ARG A 91 11.15 -5.01 -6.59
CA ARG A 91 12.10 -4.12 -7.27
C ARG A 91 12.27 -2.78 -6.56
N LEU A 92 11.20 -2.24 -6.00
CA LEU A 92 11.26 -1.00 -5.21
C LEU A 92 12.06 -1.19 -3.90
N ALA A 93 12.06 -2.40 -3.35
CA ALA A 93 12.84 -2.75 -2.17
C ALA A 93 14.35 -2.54 -2.38
N GLU A 94 14.87 -2.81 -3.58
CA GLU A 94 16.28 -2.54 -3.92
C GLU A 94 16.62 -1.04 -3.79
N HIS A 95 15.67 -0.16 -4.12
CA HIS A 95 15.83 1.28 -3.94
C HIS A 95 15.74 1.71 -2.48
N TRP A 96 14.84 1.10 -1.70
CA TRP A 96 14.74 1.35 -0.26
C TRP A 96 16.02 0.90 0.46
N ASP A 97 16.55 -0.28 0.11
CA ASP A 97 17.81 -0.79 0.64
C ASP A 97 18.96 0.17 0.33
N ALA A 98 19.08 0.61 -0.93
CA ALA A 98 20.12 1.56 -1.34
C ALA A 98 19.99 2.93 -0.64
N ALA A 99 18.77 3.34 -0.27
CA ALA A 99 18.50 4.57 0.46
C ALA A 99 18.65 4.42 1.99
N GLY A 100 18.79 3.18 2.49
CA GLY A 100 18.76 2.89 3.93
C GLY A 100 17.38 3.02 4.58
N THR A 101 16.31 3.02 3.78
CA THR A 101 14.92 3.10 4.24
C THR A 101 14.44 1.75 4.72
N ARG A 102 13.87 1.68 5.92
CA ARG A 102 13.25 0.44 6.42
C ARG A 102 11.89 0.19 5.78
N TYR A 103 11.52 -1.08 5.73
CA TYR A 103 10.20 -1.50 5.28
C TYR A 103 9.88 -2.86 5.90
N ARG A 104 8.59 -3.16 6.06
CA ARG A 104 8.15 -4.44 6.59
C ARG A 104 8.15 -5.51 5.51
N HIS A 105 8.76 -6.66 5.80
CA HIS A 105 8.61 -7.84 4.96
C HIS A 105 7.20 -8.43 5.13
N VAL A 106 6.44 -8.50 4.04
CA VAL A 106 5.07 -9.05 3.99
C VAL A 106 5.05 -10.31 3.13
N PRO A 107 4.15 -11.28 3.39
CA PRO A 107 4.16 -12.58 2.73
C PRO A 107 3.84 -12.54 1.24
N GLU A 108 3.16 -11.48 0.77
CA GLU A 108 2.81 -11.31 -0.64
C GLU A 108 4.02 -11.01 -1.54
N VAL A 109 5.15 -10.56 -0.98
CA VAL A 109 6.31 -10.10 -1.75
C VAL A 109 7.48 -11.08 -1.65
N CYS A 110 8.06 -11.45 -2.78
CA CYS A 110 9.33 -12.18 -2.84
C CYS A 110 10.49 -11.18 -2.71
N TRP A 111 10.97 -10.98 -1.48
CA TRP A 111 11.99 -9.98 -1.17
C TRP A 111 13.37 -10.35 -1.74
N PRO A 112 14.06 -9.42 -2.41
CA PRO A 112 15.43 -9.66 -2.86
C PRO A 112 16.34 -9.92 -1.65
N GLN A 113 17.38 -10.73 -1.85
CA GLN A 113 18.40 -10.89 -0.83
C GLN A 113 19.28 -9.64 -0.77
N PRO A 114 19.68 -9.17 0.42
CA PRO A 114 20.59 -8.04 0.53
C PRO A 114 21.87 -8.32 -0.27
N VAL A 115 22.25 -7.39 -1.15
CA VAL A 115 23.56 -7.43 -1.79
C VAL A 115 24.56 -7.02 -0.70
N GLY A 116 25.37 -7.98 -0.24
CA GLY A 116 26.36 -7.79 0.83
C GLY A 116 27.52 -6.87 0.47
#